data_AF-A0A965VRI0-F1
#
_entry.id   AF-A0A965VRI0-F1
#
_cell.length_a   1.000
_cell.length_b   1.000
_cell.length_c   1.000
_cell.angle_alpha   90.00
_cell.angle_beta   90.00
_cell.angle_gamma   90.00
#
_symmetry.space_group_name_H-M   'P 1'
#
loop_
_entity.id
_entity.type
_entity.pdbx_description
1 polymer ?
#
loop_
_entity_poly.entity_id
_entity_poly.type
_entity_poly.pdbx_seq_one_letter_code
_entity_poly.pdbx_strand_id
1 'polypeptide(L)'
;MRDKQQSGGASRFTRRKKFCRFTAEDVKQIDYKDLATLKGYITETGKIVPSRITGTRSFYQRQLAQAVRRARYLALLPYTDQH
;
A
#
# COMPACT_ATOMS: atom_id res chain seq x y z
N MET A 1 29.73 27.62 26.00
CA MET A 1 29.29 26.89 24.79
C MET A 1 28.38 25.76 25.24
N ARG A 2 27.14 25.76 24.75
CA ARG A 2 25.99 24.99 25.25
C ARG A 2 25.75 23.79 24.33
N ASP A 3 25.39 22.65 24.92
CA ASP A 3 24.75 21.46 24.32
C ASP A 3 25.66 20.56 23.42
N LYS A 4 25.68 19.22 23.51
CA LYS A 4 24.71 18.26 24.05
C LYS A 4 25.33 16.85 24.18
N GLN A 5 25.06 16.18 25.30
CA GLN A 5 24.88 14.72 25.43
C GLN A 5 24.12 14.15 24.19
N GLN A 6 24.27 12.90 23.71
CA GLN A 6 24.40 11.63 24.42
C GLN A 6 24.69 10.49 23.44
N SER A 7 25.41 9.50 23.93
CA SER A 7 25.64 8.15 23.41
C SER A 7 24.36 7.30 23.33
N GLY A 8 24.30 6.33 22.41
CA GLY A 8 23.44 5.15 22.59
C GLY A 8 22.91 4.46 21.33
N GLY A 9 23.49 3.29 21.00
CA GLY A 9 22.71 2.12 20.58
C GLY A 9 22.46 1.91 19.08
N ALA A 10 23.37 1.16 18.44
CA ALA A 10 23.11 0.49 17.19
C ALA A 10 21.93 -0.51 17.34
N SER A 11 20.75 -0.17 16.83
CA SER A 11 19.75 -1.17 16.43
C SER A 11 19.68 -1.21 14.91
N ARG A 12 20.21 -2.28 14.34
CA ARG A 12 20.10 -2.63 12.92
C ARG A 12 18.64 -2.98 12.60
N PHE A 13 17.72 -2.02 12.66
CA PHE A 13 16.43 -2.15 11.99
C PHE A 13 16.65 -1.89 10.50
N THR A 14 17.42 -2.77 9.85
CA THR A 14 17.27 -3.02 8.43
C THR A 14 15.84 -3.50 8.25
N ARG A 15 14.90 -2.57 8.07
CA ARG A 15 13.57 -2.87 7.54
C ARG A 15 13.84 -3.61 6.24
N ARG A 16 13.72 -4.94 6.27
CA ARG A 16 13.75 -5.78 5.07
C ARG A 16 12.88 -5.07 4.06
N LYS A 17 13.48 -4.63 2.94
CA LYS A 17 12.74 -4.02 1.84
C LYS A 17 11.71 -5.05 1.41
N LYS A 18 10.47 -4.88 1.85
CA LYS A 18 9.37 -5.76 1.45
C LYS A 18 9.29 -5.67 -0.07
N PHE A 19 9.39 -6.82 -0.71
CA PHE A 19 9.39 -6.91 -2.15
C PHE A 19 7.98 -6.60 -2.66
N CYS A 20 7.89 -5.82 -3.73
CA CYS A 20 6.63 -5.45 -4.35
C CYS A 20 6.10 -6.63 -5.16
N ARG A 21 5.03 -7.31 -4.72
CA ARG A 21 4.44 -8.45 -5.45
C ARG A 21 4.18 -8.17 -6.93
N PHE A 22 3.70 -6.97 -7.26
CA PHE A 22 3.48 -6.54 -8.65
C PHE A 22 4.75 -6.53 -9.51
N THR A 23 5.93 -6.39 -8.91
CA THR A 23 7.21 -6.44 -9.62
C THR A 23 7.71 -7.88 -9.83
N ALA A 24 7.29 -8.86 -9.00
CA ALA A 24 7.60 -10.29 -9.24
C ALA A 24 6.65 -10.90 -10.25
N GLU A 25 5.38 -10.49 -10.22
CA GLU A 25 4.34 -11.01 -11.09
C GLU A 25 4.33 -10.35 -12.49
N ASP A 26 5.29 -9.46 -12.79
CA ASP A 26 5.39 -8.63 -14.02
C ASP A 26 4.05 -8.00 -14.47
N VAL A 27 3.25 -7.57 -13.50
CA VAL A 27 1.94 -6.98 -13.77
C VAL A 27 2.18 -5.58 -14.32
N LYS A 28 1.94 -5.41 -15.64
CA LYS A 28 2.17 -4.14 -16.35
C LYS A 28 1.18 -3.05 -15.95
N GLN A 29 -0.08 -3.41 -15.69
CA GLN A 29 -1.14 -2.50 -15.27
C GLN A 29 -2.08 -3.18 -14.28
N ILE A 30 -2.49 -2.41 -13.27
CA ILE A 30 -3.49 -2.85 -12.29
C ILE A 30 -4.85 -2.30 -12.75
N ASP A 31 -5.71 -3.19 -13.23
CA ASP A 31 -7.05 -2.83 -13.68
C ASP A 31 -8.05 -2.77 -12.52
N TYR A 32 -9.07 -1.93 -12.69
CA TYR A 32 -10.16 -1.77 -11.71
C TYR A 32 -11.16 -2.94 -11.72
N LYS A 33 -11.07 -3.82 -12.73
CA LYS A 33 -11.95 -4.99 -12.91
C LYS A 33 -11.50 -6.18 -12.06
N ASP A 34 -10.23 -6.22 -11.69
CA ASP A 34 -9.64 -7.32 -10.91
C ASP A 34 -9.92 -7.14 -9.41
N LEU A 35 -11.15 -7.46 -9.03
CA LEU A 35 -11.60 -7.35 -7.64
C LEU A 35 -10.82 -8.24 -6.68
N ALA A 36 -10.36 -9.41 -7.13
CA ALA A 36 -9.56 -10.32 -6.30
C ALA A 36 -8.25 -9.65 -5.84
N THR A 37 -7.55 -9.00 -6.78
CA THR A 37 -6.33 -8.25 -6.49
C THR A 37 -6.64 -7.04 -5.62
N LEU A 38 -7.62 -6.23 -6.01
CA LEU A 38 -7.97 -4.99 -5.28
C LEU A 38 -8.43 -5.25 -3.85
N LYS A 39 -9.18 -6.34 -3.61
CA LYS A 39 -9.61 -6.76 -2.27
C LYS A 39 -8.43 -7.03 -1.33
N GLY A 40 -7.31 -7.55 -1.84
CA GLY A 40 -6.09 -7.75 -1.04
C GLY A 40 -5.36 -6.47 -0.63
N TYR A 41 -5.68 -5.32 -1.25
CA TYR A 41 -5.07 -4.02 -0.97
C TYR A 41 -6.02 -3.01 -0.33
N ILE A 42 -7.23 -3.43 0.01
CA ILE A 42 -8.16 -2.67 0.85
C ILE A 42 -8.24 -3.31 2.23
N THR A 43 -8.50 -2.50 3.23
CA THR A 43 -8.85 -2.97 4.58
C THR A 43 -10.31 -3.36 4.62
N GLU A 44 -10.71 -4.09 5.66
CA GLU A 44 -12.11 -4.44 5.93
C GLU A 44 -13.02 -3.20 5.91
N THR A 45 -12.53 -2.09 6.47
CA THR A 45 -13.21 -0.78 6.46
C THR A 45 -13.26 -0.08 5.09
N GLY A 46 -12.81 -0.72 4.02
CA GLY A 46 -12.78 -0.18 2.66
C GLY A 46 -11.65 0.83 2.41
N LYS A 47 -10.74 1.08 3.36
CA LYS A 47 -9.61 2.01 3.18
C LYS A 47 -8.48 1.36 2.38
N ILE A 48 -7.72 2.17 1.62
CA ILE A 48 -6.58 1.66 0.85
C ILE A 48 -5.41 1.40 1.80
N VAL A 49 -4.84 0.19 1.75
CA VAL A 49 -3.68 -0.17 2.56
C VAL A 49 -2.45 0.63 2.10
N PRO A 50 -1.73 1.31 3.01
CA PRO A 50 -0.59 2.12 2.63
C PRO A 50 0.62 1.26 2.22
N SER A 51 1.45 1.79 1.32
CA SER A 51 2.62 1.10 0.74
C SER A 51 3.62 0.58 1.78
N ARG A 52 3.65 1.16 2.99
CA ARG A 52 4.49 0.69 4.11
C ARG A 52 4.14 -0.72 4.61
N ILE A 53 2.88 -1.13 4.45
CA ILE A 53 2.40 -2.44 4.89
C ILE A 53 2.62 -3.46 3.78
N THR A 54 2.19 -3.11 2.55
CA THR A 54 2.18 -3.96 1.36
C THR A 54 3.53 -4.05 0.64
N GLY A 55 4.45 -3.11 0.86
CA GLY A 55 5.77 -3.11 0.23
C GLY A 55 5.75 -2.80 -1.28
N THR A 56 4.66 -2.22 -1.78
CA THR A 56 4.52 -1.88 -3.20
C THR A 56 5.39 -0.68 -3.58
N ARG A 57 5.95 -0.68 -4.80
CA ARG A 57 6.66 0.52 -5.31
C ARG A 57 5.67 1.67 -5.44
N SER A 58 6.16 2.90 -5.24
CA SER A 58 5.32 4.12 -5.31
C SER A 58 4.59 4.28 -6.65
N PHE A 59 5.19 3.80 -7.76
CA PHE A 59 4.55 3.77 -9.07
C PHE A 59 3.29 2.90 -9.10
N TYR A 60 3.40 1.65 -8.65
CA TYR A 60 2.25 0.73 -8.57
C TYR A 60 1.22 1.19 -7.53
N GLN A 61 1.65 1.77 -6.42
CA GLN A 61 0.72 2.30 -5.42
C GLN A 61 -0.16 3.42 -5.99
N ARG A 62 0.39 4.30 -6.84
CA ARG A 62 -0.40 5.35 -7.52
C ARG A 62 -1.43 4.76 -8.48
N GLN A 63 -1.02 3.77 -9.28
CA GLN A 63 -1.93 3.05 -10.19
C GLN A 63 -3.03 2.34 -9.41
N LEU A 64 -2.67 1.62 -8.35
CA LEU A 64 -3.62 0.93 -7.47
C LEU A 64 -4.62 1.91 -6.86
N ALA A 65 -4.16 3.06 -6.37
CA ALA A 65 -5.05 4.08 -5.82
C ALA A 65 -6.01 4.67 -6.89
N GLN A 66 -5.60 4.74 -8.15
CA GLN A 66 -6.50 5.14 -9.24
C GLN A 66 -7.50 4.03 -9.58
N ALA A 67 -7.05 2.78 -9.66
CA ALA A 67 -7.89 1.61 -9.91
C ALA A 67 -8.95 1.44 -8.81
N VAL A 68 -8.58 1.53 -7.53
CA VAL A 68 -9.52 1.48 -6.41
C VAL A 68 -10.54 2.62 -6.48
N ARG A 69 -10.11 3.86 -6.81
CA ARG A 69 -11.04 4.99 -6.97
C ARG A 69 -12.05 4.76 -8.10
N ARG A 70 -11.62 4.20 -9.24
CA ARG A 70 -12.50 3.84 -10.35
C ARG A 70 -13.46 2.72 -9.98
N ALA A 71 -12.97 1.68 -9.31
CA ALA A 71 -13.80 0.57 -8.84
C ALA A 71 -14.89 1.03 -7.86
N ARG A 72 -14.57 1.98 -6.97
CA ARG A 72 -15.56 2.58 -6.07
C ARG A 72 -16.59 3.45 -6.80
N TYR A 73 -16.19 4.19 -7.83
CA TYR A 73 -17.13 4.96 -8.64
C TYR A 73 -18.15 4.07 -9.37
N LEU A 74 -17.72 2.88 -9.79
CA LEU A 74 -18.56 1.86 -10.43
C LEU A 74 -19.33 0.97 -9.42
N ALA A 75 -19.34 1.33 -8.13
CA ALA A 75 -19.96 0.55 -7.05
C ALA A 75 -19.45 -0.91 -6.91
N LEU A 76 -18.27 -1.23 -7.46
CA LEU A 76 -17.65 -2.55 -7.32
C LEU A 76 -16.99 -2.75 -5.95
N LEU A 77 -16.66 -1.65 -5.26
CA LEU A 77 -16.06 -1.63 -3.93
C LEU A 77 -16.75 -0.58 -3.06
N PRO A 78 -17.04 -0.88 -1.78
CA PRO A 78 -17.63 0.09 -0.86
C PRO A 78 -16.63 1.17 -0.44
N TYR A 79 -17.13 2.36 -0.14
CA TYR A 79 -16.33 3.46 0.42
C TYR A 79 -16.08 3.30 1.93
N THR A 80 -17.03 2.68 2.64
CA THR A 80 -17.05 2.49 4.09
C THR A 80 -17.80 1.21 4.44
N ASP A 81 -17.37 0.54 5.52
CA ASP A 81 -18.00 -0.66 6.09
C ASP A 81 -19.03 -0.33 7.20
N GLN A 82 -19.47 0.93 7.29
CA GLN A 82 -20.54 1.33 8.22
C GLN A 82 -21.89 1.24 7.50
N HIS A 83 -22.61 0.16 7.80
CA HIS A 83 -24.06 0.12 7.82
C HIS A 83 -24.58 0.51 9.20
#